data_AF-A0A7I9V866-F1
#
_entry.id   AF-A0A7I9V866-F1
#
_cell.length_a   1.000
_cell.length_b   1.000
_cell.length_c   1.000
_cell.angle_alpha   90.00
_cell.angle_beta   90.00
_cell.angle_gamma   90.00
#
_symmetry.space_group_name_H-M   'P 1'
#
loop_
_entity.id
_entity.type
_entity.pdbx_description
1 polymer ?
#
loop_
_entity_poly.entity_id
_entity_poly.type
_entity_poly.pdbx_seq_one_letter_code
_entity_poly.pdbx_strand_id
1 'polypeptide(L)'
;MLYLVSALLTALICAPLHGGYLIYRDAVAVPRFALTPSAFGIDGSAPRAVPQDAVLGVLSRVVDGGWLVALLTTAALFGAGIGYGKLARRLVPSAGTSGSVAAAVVAVWNPFVAERLLQGQWSLLLGYAALAPIVIAVADGHRWATLAWFAVAGFTPTGSVLAIVVAAVAAFATGTRRRGAAWMALSWLVTASPWLVGAVVSSASGSSGGASAFALRAEPGLGSVGTALGLGGIWNAEAVPASRTSAWAAVATVALMSVVVVGCVELRRARHRTIRALALLAGVTVLVTVLAATGPGLAVMDAALAHVPGAGLLRDTQKYLALAVPFVAVAAAAAVSRLRRSVPAGFAAGAVALLVIGPLPDLAWGVGGAIAPVRIPADYATVVGMIDDDGTGVALWPESSVRTLTWTRGPSLSPLPRMVDAPVISGGGLIVDGRTYDAPSGRTAEIMSAVRRGDVHALARLGIGWVISEEATPPGGLDAADEVFHGEHLRLFRVSDASPAPTPGVLAWTSAITATLLWFAALLAGPAAWIQRRVAKTASKPSAVDDHE
;
A
#
# COMPACT_ATOMS: atom_id res chain seq x y z
N MET A 1 -6.11 24.16 -13.55
CA MET A 1 -5.75 24.39 -12.14
C MET A 1 -5.68 23.10 -11.30
N LEU A 2 -6.79 22.39 -11.03
CA LEU A 2 -6.73 21.16 -10.19
C LEU A 2 -5.67 20.14 -10.64
N TYR A 3 -5.68 19.78 -11.92
CA TYR A 3 -4.70 18.86 -12.51
C TYR A 3 -3.26 19.38 -12.41
N LEU A 4 -3.06 20.68 -12.66
CA LEU A 4 -1.76 21.33 -12.56
C LEU A 4 -1.21 21.26 -11.13
N VAL A 5 -2.02 21.61 -10.12
CA VAL A 5 -1.61 21.54 -8.72
C VAL A 5 -1.33 20.11 -8.30
N SER A 6 -2.18 19.15 -8.69
CA SER A 6 -1.94 17.73 -8.43
C SER A 6 -0.59 17.29 -9.02
N ALA A 7 -0.33 17.62 -10.29
CA ALA A 7 0.93 17.31 -10.96
C ALA A 7 2.13 17.97 -10.27
N LEU A 8 2.00 19.23 -9.85
CA LEU A 8 3.06 19.95 -9.15
C LEU A 8 3.39 19.32 -7.79
N LEU A 9 2.37 19.03 -6.97
CA LEU A 9 2.58 18.38 -5.67
C LEU A 9 3.20 16.99 -5.85
N THR A 10 2.70 16.21 -6.80
CA THR A 10 3.26 14.90 -7.13
C THR A 10 4.70 15.02 -7.61
N ALA A 11 5.03 15.96 -8.49
CA ALA A 11 6.40 16.16 -8.97
C ALA A 11 7.34 16.58 -7.83
N LEU A 12 6.88 17.49 -6.95
CA LEU A 12 7.64 17.91 -5.78
C LEU A 12 7.98 16.73 -4.87
N ILE A 13 7.10 15.73 -4.74
CA ILE A 13 7.33 14.55 -3.89
C ILE A 13 8.12 13.47 -4.63
N CYS A 14 7.70 13.11 -5.85
CA CYS A 14 8.12 11.91 -6.55
C CYS A 14 9.31 12.09 -7.50
N ALA A 15 9.74 13.32 -7.82
CA ALA A 15 10.88 13.56 -8.71
C ALA A 15 12.12 12.69 -8.39
N PRO A 16 12.56 12.54 -7.12
CA PRO A 16 13.75 11.75 -6.82
C PRO A 16 13.52 10.23 -6.80
N LEU A 17 12.30 9.72 -7.02
CA LEU A 17 12.01 8.28 -6.98
C LEU A 17 12.44 7.55 -8.27
N HIS A 18 12.82 8.30 -9.32
CA HIS A 18 13.17 7.77 -10.63
C HIS A 18 14.69 7.60 -10.81
N GLY A 19 15.11 6.64 -11.63
CA GLY A 19 16.53 6.45 -12.00
C GLY A 19 17.24 5.23 -11.39
N GLY A 20 16.50 4.34 -10.72
CA GLY A 20 17.03 3.07 -10.20
C GLY A 20 15.95 2.32 -9.42
N TYR A 21 16.35 1.66 -8.33
CA TYR A 21 15.49 0.74 -7.58
C TYR A 21 15.22 1.26 -6.17
N LEU A 22 13.95 1.37 -5.80
CA LEU A 22 13.55 1.66 -4.43
C LEU A 22 13.76 0.41 -3.57
N ILE A 23 14.84 0.38 -2.79
CA ILE A 23 15.19 -0.67 -1.83
C ILE A 23 15.33 -0.04 -0.44
N TYR A 24 14.22 0.02 0.30
CA TYR A 24 14.16 0.51 1.68
C TYR A 24 12.88 0.02 2.35
N ARG A 25 12.99 -0.46 3.59
CA ARG A 25 11.90 -1.05 4.39
C ARG A 25 11.04 -2.00 3.55
N ASP A 26 9.74 -1.70 3.40
CA ASP A 26 8.78 -2.53 2.66
C ASP A 26 8.89 -2.34 1.12
N ALA A 27 9.56 -1.28 0.65
CA ALA A 27 9.76 -1.02 -0.76
C ALA A 27 10.96 -1.81 -1.29
N VAL A 28 10.67 -2.75 -2.19
CA VAL A 28 11.68 -3.52 -2.91
C VAL A 28 11.28 -3.57 -4.38
N ALA A 29 11.81 -2.65 -5.17
CA ALA A 29 11.70 -2.67 -6.62
C ALA A 29 12.91 -3.40 -7.22
N VAL A 30 12.69 -4.31 -8.15
CA VAL A 30 13.76 -5.05 -8.83
C VAL A 30 13.61 -4.91 -10.34
N PRO A 31 14.66 -5.16 -11.15
CA PRO A 31 14.58 -4.95 -12.60
C PRO A 31 13.49 -5.81 -13.23
N ARG A 32 13.46 -7.09 -12.83
CA ARG A 32 12.49 -8.09 -13.25
C ARG A 32 12.00 -8.84 -12.02
N PHE A 33 10.68 -8.80 -11.82
CA PHE A 33 10.02 -9.53 -10.73
C PHE A 33 9.77 -10.97 -11.19
N ALA A 34 10.14 -11.94 -10.36
CA ALA A 34 9.89 -13.36 -10.60
C ALA A 34 8.41 -13.72 -10.42
N LEU A 35 7.91 -14.67 -11.21
CA LEU A 35 6.52 -15.16 -11.12
C LEU A 35 6.47 -16.49 -10.35
N THR A 36 6.91 -16.45 -9.10
CA THR A 36 6.93 -17.61 -8.20
C THR A 36 5.57 -17.80 -7.50
N PRO A 37 5.33 -18.93 -6.82
CA PRO A 37 4.16 -19.11 -5.94
C PRO A 37 3.88 -17.94 -4.99
N SER A 38 4.94 -17.27 -4.49
CA SER A 38 4.83 -16.12 -3.59
C SER A 38 4.16 -14.90 -4.25
N ALA A 39 4.42 -14.65 -5.53
CA ALA A 39 3.83 -13.55 -6.29
C ALA A 39 2.29 -13.68 -6.40
N PHE A 40 1.79 -14.91 -6.32
CA PHE A 40 0.37 -15.26 -6.31
C PHE A 40 -0.19 -15.55 -4.91
N GLY A 41 0.64 -15.50 -3.86
CA GLY A 41 0.27 -15.76 -2.47
C GLY A 41 -0.07 -17.21 -2.14
N ILE A 42 0.46 -18.16 -2.91
CA ILE A 42 0.18 -19.60 -2.76
C ILE A 42 1.42 -20.38 -2.28
N ASP A 43 2.43 -19.70 -1.76
CA ASP A 43 3.63 -20.29 -1.15
C ASP A 43 3.46 -20.67 0.33
N GLY A 44 2.25 -20.45 0.88
CA GLY A 44 1.92 -20.70 2.28
C GLY A 44 2.17 -19.50 3.20
N SER A 45 2.80 -18.43 2.71
CA SER A 45 3.00 -17.19 3.45
C SER A 45 1.74 -16.31 3.44
N ALA A 46 1.70 -15.29 4.29
CA ALA A 46 0.61 -14.32 4.27
C ALA A 46 0.63 -13.52 2.95
N PRO A 47 -0.48 -13.42 2.19
CA PRO A 47 -0.53 -12.84 0.84
C PRO A 47 -0.53 -11.29 0.85
N ARG A 48 0.51 -10.69 1.44
CA ARG A 48 0.60 -9.23 1.72
C ARG A 48 0.73 -8.39 0.44
N ALA A 49 1.30 -8.96 -0.62
CA ALA A 49 1.58 -8.29 -1.89
C ALA A 49 0.82 -8.90 -3.07
N VAL A 50 -0.39 -9.42 -2.86
CA VAL A 50 -1.21 -10.05 -3.90
C VAL A 50 -2.41 -9.16 -4.25
N PRO A 51 -2.68 -8.87 -5.53
CA PRO A 51 -1.99 -9.33 -6.73
C PRO A 51 -0.79 -8.48 -7.16
N GLN A 52 -0.33 -7.52 -6.33
CA GLN A 52 0.76 -6.60 -6.65
C GLN A 52 1.96 -7.29 -7.31
N ASP A 53 2.57 -8.29 -6.67
CA ASP A 53 3.83 -8.86 -7.13
C ASP A 53 3.64 -9.68 -8.42
N ALA A 54 2.49 -10.35 -8.61
CA ALA A 54 2.13 -10.97 -9.90
C ALA A 54 1.96 -9.93 -11.02
N VAL A 55 1.32 -8.79 -10.74
CA VAL A 55 1.17 -7.69 -11.70
C VAL A 55 2.55 -7.12 -12.07
N LEU A 56 3.42 -6.89 -11.08
CA LEU A 56 4.78 -6.42 -11.30
C LEU A 56 5.61 -7.44 -12.08
N GLY A 57 5.47 -8.74 -11.81
CA GLY A 57 6.14 -9.81 -12.56
C GLY A 57 5.72 -9.91 -14.02
N VAL A 58 4.46 -9.62 -14.34
CA VAL A 58 4.00 -9.55 -15.74
C VAL A 58 4.54 -8.29 -16.43
N LEU A 59 4.36 -7.12 -15.82
CA LEU A 59 4.70 -5.84 -16.43
C LEU A 59 6.21 -5.58 -16.50
N SER A 60 6.98 -6.14 -15.56
CA SER A 60 8.45 -5.99 -15.52
C SER A 60 9.19 -6.72 -16.64
N ARG A 61 8.47 -7.50 -17.45
CA ARG A 61 9.01 -8.06 -18.71
C ARG A 61 9.17 -7.02 -19.83
N VAL A 62 8.43 -5.91 -19.74
CA VAL A 62 8.40 -4.87 -20.78
C VAL A 62 8.93 -3.54 -20.26
N VAL A 63 8.67 -3.23 -18.99
CA VAL A 63 9.10 -1.97 -18.35
C VAL A 63 9.89 -2.32 -17.11
N ASP A 64 11.12 -1.82 -16.97
CA ASP A 64 11.92 -2.04 -15.77
C ASP A 64 11.13 -1.82 -14.47
N GLY A 65 11.23 -2.76 -13.53
CA GLY A 65 10.40 -2.75 -12.32
C GLY A 65 10.66 -1.56 -11.39
N GLY A 66 11.88 -0.97 -11.41
CA GLY A 66 12.19 0.28 -10.71
C GLY A 66 11.35 1.44 -11.25
N TRP A 67 11.31 1.58 -12.57
CA TRP A 67 10.43 2.54 -13.23
C TRP A 67 8.95 2.28 -12.96
N LEU A 68 8.53 1.02 -13.01
CA LEU A 68 7.13 0.66 -12.78
C LEU A 68 6.65 1.08 -11.38
N VAL A 69 7.42 0.78 -10.34
CA VAL A 69 7.12 1.17 -8.95
C VAL A 69 7.06 2.69 -8.81
N ALA A 70 8.05 3.41 -9.35
CA ALA A 70 8.08 4.88 -9.30
C ALA A 70 6.88 5.51 -10.05
N LEU A 71 6.52 4.98 -11.22
CA LEU A 71 5.38 5.43 -12.02
C LEU A 71 4.04 5.16 -11.33
N LEU A 72 3.85 3.98 -10.74
CA LEU A 72 2.64 3.65 -10.00
C LEU A 72 2.48 4.53 -8.75
N THR A 73 3.57 4.80 -8.04
CA THR A 73 3.58 5.72 -6.89
C THR A 73 3.20 7.14 -7.32
N THR A 74 3.79 7.62 -8.42
CA THR A 74 3.48 8.91 -9.04
C THR A 74 2.02 8.99 -9.47
N ALA A 75 1.50 7.95 -10.13
CA ALA A 75 0.11 7.85 -10.54
C ALA A 75 -0.86 7.83 -9.36
N ALA A 76 -0.50 7.17 -8.25
CA ALA A 76 -1.29 7.15 -7.02
C ALA A 76 -1.43 8.55 -6.43
N LEU A 77 -0.34 9.29 -6.24
CA LEU A 77 -0.39 10.65 -5.67
C LEU A 77 -1.11 11.63 -6.60
N PHE A 78 -0.83 11.56 -7.90
CA PHE A 78 -1.49 12.40 -8.89
C PHE A 78 -2.99 12.12 -8.95
N GLY A 79 -3.36 10.84 -8.94
CA GLY A 79 -4.73 10.35 -8.91
C GLY A 79 -5.46 10.75 -7.64
N ALA A 80 -4.80 10.70 -6.48
CA ALA A 80 -5.35 11.15 -5.20
C ALA A 80 -5.74 12.63 -5.27
N GLY A 81 -4.82 13.52 -5.65
CA GLY A 81 -5.13 14.95 -5.73
C GLY A 81 -6.32 15.25 -6.65
N ILE A 82 -6.41 14.58 -7.80
CA ILE A 82 -7.56 14.72 -8.71
C ILE A 82 -8.84 14.16 -8.09
N GLY A 83 -8.79 12.94 -7.54
CA GLY A 83 -9.94 12.23 -6.99
C GLY A 83 -10.59 12.98 -5.83
N TYR A 84 -9.79 13.36 -4.84
CA TYR A 84 -10.24 14.14 -3.68
C TYR A 84 -10.69 15.54 -4.08
N GLY A 85 -9.99 16.21 -5.02
CA GLY A 85 -10.42 17.49 -5.56
C GLY A 85 -11.77 17.45 -6.29
N LYS A 86 -12.05 16.37 -7.03
CA LYS A 86 -13.35 16.13 -7.68
C LYS A 86 -14.44 15.81 -6.67
N LEU A 87 -14.15 15.01 -5.64
CA LEU A 87 -15.08 14.72 -4.54
C LEU A 87 -15.48 16.02 -3.83
N ALA A 88 -14.50 16.86 -3.50
CA ALA A 88 -14.72 18.16 -2.90
C ALA A 88 -15.56 19.09 -3.80
N ARG A 89 -15.28 19.13 -5.10
CA ARG A 89 -16.09 19.91 -6.06
C ARG A 89 -17.56 19.51 -6.06
N ARG A 90 -17.81 18.21 -5.93
CA ARG A 90 -19.15 17.63 -5.92
C ARG A 90 -19.89 17.92 -4.62
N LEU A 91 -19.23 17.77 -3.48
CA LEU A 91 -19.85 17.89 -2.16
C LEU A 91 -19.88 19.33 -1.63
N VAL A 92 -18.98 20.20 -2.09
CA VAL A 92 -18.91 21.62 -1.71
C VAL A 92 -18.82 22.51 -2.98
N PRO A 93 -19.89 22.59 -3.80
CA PRO A 93 -19.85 23.35 -5.06
C PRO A 93 -19.52 24.84 -4.86
N SER A 94 -19.94 25.42 -3.73
CA SER A 94 -19.67 26.82 -3.36
C SER A 94 -18.19 27.16 -3.30
N ALA A 95 -17.32 26.18 -2.98
CA ALA A 95 -15.88 26.37 -2.90
C ALA A 95 -15.22 26.48 -4.28
N GLY A 96 -15.88 26.03 -5.35
CA GLY A 96 -15.41 26.11 -6.73
C GLY A 96 -14.05 25.43 -6.95
N THR A 97 -13.28 25.93 -7.91
CA THR A 97 -11.94 25.39 -8.22
C THR A 97 -10.94 25.55 -7.07
N SER A 98 -11.01 26.64 -6.31
CA SER A 98 -10.17 26.88 -5.14
C SER A 98 -10.36 25.80 -4.06
N GLY A 99 -11.61 25.38 -3.81
CA GLY A 99 -11.88 24.28 -2.89
C GLY A 99 -11.35 22.93 -3.38
N SER A 100 -11.50 22.64 -4.68
CA SER A 100 -10.91 21.43 -5.27
C SER A 100 -9.39 21.40 -5.11
N VAL A 101 -8.72 22.55 -5.28
CA VAL A 101 -7.27 22.68 -5.11
C VAL A 101 -6.87 22.45 -3.65
N ALA A 102 -7.56 23.06 -2.69
CA ALA A 102 -7.29 22.84 -1.27
C ALA A 102 -7.48 21.37 -0.85
N ALA A 103 -8.53 20.71 -1.36
CA ALA A 103 -8.75 19.29 -1.14
C ALA A 103 -7.62 18.43 -1.73
N ALA A 104 -7.10 18.78 -2.92
CA ALA A 104 -5.97 18.11 -3.53
C ALA A 104 -4.69 18.29 -2.70
N VAL A 105 -4.44 19.51 -2.20
CA VAL A 105 -3.28 19.82 -1.33
C VAL A 105 -3.32 18.95 -0.08
N VAL A 106 -4.43 18.94 0.66
CA VAL A 106 -4.52 18.12 1.89
C VAL A 106 -4.46 16.63 1.61
N ALA A 107 -5.02 16.16 0.50
CA ALA A 107 -4.98 14.75 0.16
C ALA A 107 -3.58 14.26 -0.28
N VAL A 108 -2.76 15.11 -0.89
CA VAL A 108 -1.41 14.71 -1.32
C VAL A 108 -0.37 15.04 -0.26
N TRP A 109 -0.53 16.17 0.43
CA TRP A 109 0.43 16.71 1.39
C TRP A 109 -0.05 16.54 2.83
N ASN A 110 0.13 15.36 3.40
CA ASN A 110 -0.25 15.07 4.79
C ASN A 110 0.67 13.99 5.42
N PRO A 111 0.68 13.87 6.77
CA PRO A 111 1.52 12.90 7.47
C PRO A 111 1.27 11.45 7.07
N PHE A 112 0.03 11.05 6.81
CA PHE A 112 -0.29 9.69 6.38
C PHE A 112 0.49 9.33 5.11
N VAL A 113 0.47 10.20 4.09
CA VAL A 113 1.20 9.97 2.84
C VAL A 113 2.71 9.91 3.09
N ALA A 114 3.25 10.86 3.87
CA ALA A 114 4.68 10.91 4.16
C ALA A 114 5.18 9.64 4.87
N GLU A 115 4.47 9.19 5.90
CA GLU A 115 4.82 7.99 6.65
C GLU A 115 4.66 6.71 5.82
N ARG A 116 3.63 6.60 4.98
CA ARG A 116 3.46 5.44 4.08
C ARG A 116 4.57 5.38 3.04
N LEU A 117 4.99 6.54 2.50
CA LEU A 117 6.14 6.62 1.60
C LEU A 117 7.42 6.21 2.34
N LEU A 118 7.73 6.77 3.51
CA LEU A 118 8.93 6.44 4.28
C LEU A 118 9.00 4.96 4.69
N GLN A 119 7.85 4.34 4.98
CA GLN A 119 7.79 2.91 5.29
C GLN A 119 7.96 2.00 4.07
N GLY A 120 7.87 2.55 2.85
CA GLY A 120 7.90 1.78 1.61
C GLY A 120 6.55 1.19 1.21
N GLN A 121 5.45 1.63 1.82
CA GLN A 121 4.08 1.18 1.55
C GLN A 121 3.44 1.95 0.38
N TRP A 122 4.19 2.11 -0.70
CA TRP A 122 3.79 2.89 -1.87
C TRP A 122 2.53 2.36 -2.54
N SER A 123 2.35 1.04 -2.59
CA SER A 123 1.23 0.38 -3.26
C SER A 123 -0.10 0.56 -2.51
N LEU A 124 -0.07 0.72 -1.18
CA LEU A 124 -1.22 1.09 -0.38
C LEU A 124 -1.80 2.45 -0.82
N LEU A 125 -0.95 3.34 -1.34
CA LEU A 125 -1.39 4.67 -1.81
C LEU A 125 -2.28 4.60 -3.06
N LEU A 126 -2.27 3.49 -3.81
CA LEU A 126 -3.26 3.25 -4.88
C LEU A 126 -4.66 3.05 -4.29
N GLY A 127 -4.78 2.30 -3.19
CA GLY A 127 -6.02 2.15 -2.43
C GLY A 127 -6.49 3.46 -1.82
N TYR A 128 -5.57 4.23 -1.24
CA TYR A 128 -5.83 5.60 -0.77
C TYR A 128 -6.37 6.50 -1.89
N ALA A 129 -5.71 6.52 -3.06
CA ALA A 129 -6.11 7.34 -4.20
C ALA A 129 -7.50 6.96 -4.75
N ALA A 130 -7.89 5.69 -4.63
CA ALA A 130 -9.17 5.17 -5.10
C ALA A 130 -10.36 5.54 -4.20
N LEU A 131 -10.16 5.93 -2.94
CA LEU A 131 -11.26 6.15 -1.99
C LEU A 131 -12.26 7.22 -2.47
N ALA A 132 -11.77 8.38 -2.91
CA ALA A 132 -12.63 9.45 -3.39
C ALA A 132 -13.38 9.09 -4.69
N PRO A 133 -12.72 8.54 -5.73
CA PRO A 133 -13.41 8.00 -6.90
C PRO A 133 -14.47 6.94 -6.59
N ILE A 134 -14.24 6.05 -5.62
CA ILE A 134 -15.23 5.06 -5.17
C ILE A 134 -16.47 5.75 -4.62
N VAL A 135 -16.32 6.74 -3.74
CA VAL A 135 -17.46 7.51 -3.19
C VAL A 135 -18.26 8.16 -4.32
N ILE A 136 -17.58 8.76 -5.29
CA ILE A 136 -18.21 9.39 -6.47
C ILE A 136 -18.99 8.35 -7.29
N ALA A 137 -18.35 7.24 -7.64
CA ALA A 137 -18.91 6.19 -8.49
C ALA A 137 -20.12 5.51 -7.85
N VAL A 138 -20.05 5.22 -6.55
CA VAL A 138 -21.18 4.66 -5.78
C VAL A 138 -22.33 5.65 -5.71
N ALA A 139 -22.04 6.93 -5.45
CA ALA A 139 -23.08 7.96 -5.41
C ALA A 139 -23.76 8.19 -6.77
N ASP A 140 -23.06 7.94 -7.88
CA ASP A 140 -23.61 7.99 -9.24
C ASP A 140 -24.26 6.68 -9.71
N GLY A 141 -24.15 5.59 -8.94
CA GLY A 141 -24.57 4.26 -9.40
C GLY A 141 -23.77 3.73 -10.59
N HIS A 142 -22.54 4.22 -10.79
CA HIS A 142 -21.65 3.83 -11.87
C HIS A 142 -20.95 2.51 -11.59
N ARG A 143 -21.72 1.42 -11.69
CA ARG A 143 -21.28 0.04 -11.40
C ARG A 143 -19.87 -0.28 -11.94
N TRP A 144 -19.67 -0.23 -13.26
CA TRP A 144 -18.37 -0.56 -13.87
C TRP A 144 -17.20 0.32 -13.41
N ALA A 145 -17.46 1.58 -13.06
CA ALA A 145 -16.44 2.43 -12.45
C ALA A 145 -16.13 1.99 -11.01
N THR A 146 -17.14 1.63 -10.22
CA THR A 146 -16.94 1.05 -8.88
C THR A 146 -16.11 -0.23 -8.94
N LEU A 147 -16.38 -1.14 -9.88
CA LEU A 147 -15.57 -2.36 -10.07
C LEU A 147 -14.11 -2.04 -10.42
N ALA A 148 -13.87 -1.12 -11.35
CA ALA A 148 -12.51 -0.71 -11.71
C ALA A 148 -11.76 -0.08 -10.52
N TRP A 149 -12.41 0.78 -9.75
CA TRP A 149 -11.78 1.38 -8.57
C TRP A 149 -11.59 0.38 -7.41
N PHE A 150 -12.45 -0.63 -7.29
CA PHE A 150 -12.19 -1.76 -6.39
C PHE A 150 -10.98 -2.58 -6.83
N ALA A 151 -10.76 -2.77 -8.13
CA ALA A 151 -9.54 -3.40 -8.63
C ALA A 151 -8.31 -2.55 -8.28
N VAL A 152 -8.32 -1.24 -8.60
CA VAL A 152 -7.22 -0.31 -8.25
C VAL A 152 -6.91 -0.35 -6.75
N ALA A 153 -7.94 -0.32 -5.90
CA ALA A 153 -7.74 -0.36 -4.46
C ALA A 153 -7.29 -1.74 -3.96
N GLY A 154 -7.82 -2.80 -4.57
CA GLY A 154 -7.48 -4.20 -4.33
C GLY A 154 -6.11 -4.61 -4.87
N PHE A 155 -5.28 -3.67 -5.33
CA PHE A 155 -3.87 -3.92 -5.59
C PHE A 155 -3.11 -4.36 -4.32
N THR A 156 -3.63 -4.00 -3.15
CA THR A 156 -3.20 -4.53 -1.85
C THR A 156 -4.41 -5.00 -1.03
N PRO A 157 -4.25 -6.00 -0.13
CA PRO A 157 -5.34 -6.44 0.75
C PRO A 157 -5.92 -5.31 1.60
N THR A 158 -5.07 -4.46 2.20
CA THR A 158 -5.53 -3.33 3.01
C THR A 158 -6.31 -2.32 2.16
N GLY A 159 -5.82 -1.99 0.96
CA GLY A 159 -6.54 -1.10 0.04
C GLY A 159 -7.92 -1.65 -0.35
N SER A 160 -8.04 -2.96 -0.55
CA SER A 160 -9.32 -3.65 -0.78
C SER A 160 -10.31 -3.45 0.38
N VAL A 161 -9.84 -3.54 1.63
CA VAL A 161 -10.69 -3.32 2.82
C VAL A 161 -11.10 -1.86 2.94
N LEU A 162 -10.18 -0.91 2.72
CA LEU A 162 -10.52 0.53 2.74
C LEU A 162 -11.61 0.85 1.71
N ALA A 163 -11.52 0.25 0.52
CA ALA A 163 -12.46 0.43 -0.56
C ALA A 163 -13.88 -0.05 -0.22
N ILE A 164 -14.04 -1.25 0.33
CA ILE A 164 -15.39 -1.74 0.68
C ILE A 164 -16.01 -0.95 1.82
N VAL A 165 -15.22 -0.51 2.81
CA VAL A 165 -15.71 0.32 3.92
C VAL A 165 -16.22 1.66 3.40
N VAL A 166 -15.43 2.39 2.61
CA VAL A 166 -15.85 3.69 2.08
C VAL A 166 -17.02 3.57 1.12
N ALA A 167 -17.08 2.48 0.33
CA ALA A 167 -18.19 2.19 -0.57
C ALA A 167 -19.48 1.87 0.19
N ALA A 168 -19.42 1.10 1.27
CA ALA A 168 -20.57 0.81 2.12
C ALA A 168 -21.13 2.09 2.75
N VAL A 169 -20.26 2.97 3.26
CA VAL A 169 -20.66 4.28 3.82
C VAL A 169 -21.30 5.16 2.74
N ALA A 170 -20.72 5.22 1.54
CA ALA A 170 -21.28 5.96 0.43
C ALA A 170 -22.65 5.40 0.00
N ALA A 171 -22.77 4.08 -0.11
CA ALA A 171 -23.99 3.38 -0.50
C ALA A 171 -25.12 3.58 0.50
N PHE A 172 -24.80 3.54 1.79
CA PHE A 172 -25.73 3.86 2.88
C PHE A 172 -26.21 5.31 2.77
N ALA A 173 -25.28 6.26 2.61
CA ALA A 173 -25.60 7.68 2.53
C ALA A 173 -26.49 8.04 1.33
N THR A 174 -26.35 7.33 0.21
CA THR A 174 -27.12 7.55 -1.03
C THR A 174 -28.38 6.71 -1.11
N GLY A 175 -28.66 5.84 -0.14
CA GLY A 175 -29.84 4.97 -0.16
C GLY A 175 -29.80 3.93 -1.29
N THR A 176 -28.61 3.38 -1.56
CA THR A 176 -28.40 2.39 -2.62
C THR A 176 -29.31 1.18 -2.40
N ARG A 177 -30.07 0.80 -3.44
CA ARG A 177 -31.00 -0.35 -3.39
C ARG A 177 -30.25 -1.66 -3.12
N ARG A 178 -30.93 -2.64 -2.51
CA ARG A 178 -30.37 -3.97 -2.19
C ARG A 178 -29.63 -4.63 -3.36
N ARG A 179 -30.20 -4.59 -4.57
CA ARG A 179 -29.54 -5.13 -5.78
C ARG A 179 -28.23 -4.42 -6.13
N GLY A 180 -28.15 -3.10 -5.91
CA GLY A 180 -26.92 -2.33 -6.10
C GLY A 180 -25.87 -2.66 -5.04
N ALA A 181 -26.28 -2.79 -3.78
CA ALA A 181 -25.40 -3.20 -2.69
C ALA A 181 -24.86 -4.63 -2.90
N ALA A 182 -25.71 -5.57 -3.34
CA ALA A 182 -25.29 -6.93 -3.68
C ALA A 182 -24.29 -6.96 -4.84
N TRP A 183 -24.53 -6.17 -5.89
CA TRP A 183 -23.59 -6.06 -7.01
C TRP A 183 -22.23 -5.48 -6.57
N MET A 184 -22.25 -4.49 -5.68
CA MET A 184 -21.05 -3.90 -5.10
C MET A 184 -20.28 -4.92 -4.25
N ALA A 185 -20.96 -5.65 -3.36
CA ALA A 185 -20.34 -6.72 -2.57
C ALA A 185 -19.71 -7.80 -3.46
N LEU A 186 -20.41 -8.23 -4.51
CA LEU A 186 -19.88 -9.18 -5.48
C LEU A 186 -18.65 -8.62 -6.23
N SER A 187 -18.70 -7.35 -6.65
CA SER A 187 -17.57 -6.69 -7.32
C SER A 187 -16.34 -6.61 -6.41
N TRP A 188 -16.55 -6.35 -5.12
CA TRP A 188 -15.49 -6.40 -4.14
C TRP A 188 -14.93 -7.82 -3.98
N LEU A 189 -15.78 -8.85 -3.86
CA LEU A 189 -15.33 -10.24 -3.78
C LEU A 189 -14.50 -10.66 -5.00
N VAL A 190 -14.92 -10.28 -6.21
CA VAL A 190 -14.17 -10.55 -7.44
C VAL A 190 -12.78 -9.92 -7.39
N THR A 191 -12.68 -8.65 -6.97
CA THR A 191 -11.42 -7.91 -6.91
C THR A 191 -10.59 -8.22 -5.65
N ALA A 192 -11.18 -8.78 -4.60
CA ALA A 192 -10.49 -9.28 -3.43
C ALA A 192 -10.02 -10.73 -3.60
N SER A 193 -10.58 -11.46 -4.58
CA SER A 193 -10.31 -12.87 -4.80
C SER A 193 -8.83 -13.25 -4.87
N PRO A 194 -7.90 -12.46 -5.45
CA PRO A 194 -6.49 -12.87 -5.50
C PRO A 194 -5.88 -13.11 -4.10
N TRP A 195 -6.06 -12.15 -3.18
CA TRP A 195 -5.51 -12.28 -1.83
C TRP A 195 -6.39 -13.15 -0.93
N LEU A 196 -7.69 -13.30 -1.22
CA LEU A 196 -8.55 -14.25 -0.51
C LEU A 196 -8.17 -15.71 -0.82
N VAL A 197 -7.83 -16.02 -2.07
CA VAL A 197 -7.29 -17.33 -2.45
C VAL A 197 -5.99 -17.59 -1.69
N GLY A 198 -5.06 -16.62 -1.69
CA GLY A 198 -3.83 -16.75 -0.91
C GLY A 198 -4.08 -16.91 0.59
N ALA A 199 -5.09 -16.23 1.15
CA ALA A 199 -5.42 -16.33 2.57
C ALA A 199 -5.98 -17.71 2.95
N VAL A 200 -6.69 -18.38 2.04
CA VAL A 200 -7.17 -19.75 2.22
C VAL A 200 -6.02 -20.76 2.13
N VAL A 201 -5.03 -20.51 1.26
CA VAL A 201 -3.85 -21.39 1.09
C VAL A 201 -2.80 -21.17 2.19
N SER A 202 -2.75 -19.97 2.77
CA SER A 202 -1.79 -19.58 3.80
C SER A 202 -1.83 -20.53 5.00
N SER A 203 -0.68 -21.06 5.38
CA SER A 203 -0.46 -21.82 6.62
C SER A 203 0.12 -20.93 7.73
N ALA A 204 0.28 -19.62 7.49
CA ALA A 204 0.73 -18.67 8.48
C ALA A 204 -0.19 -18.73 9.72
N SER A 205 0.34 -19.28 10.81
CA SER A 205 -0.35 -19.33 12.09
C SER A 205 -0.54 -17.90 12.60
N GLY A 206 -1.66 -17.65 13.31
CA GLY A 206 -1.90 -16.35 13.95
C GLY A 206 -0.70 -15.93 14.79
N SER A 207 -0.23 -14.70 14.63
CA SER A 207 0.92 -14.19 15.38
C SER A 207 0.57 -14.18 16.87
N SER A 208 1.34 -14.84 17.71
CA SER A 208 1.14 -14.78 19.16
C SER A 208 1.61 -13.42 19.69
N GLY A 209 0.69 -12.46 19.74
CA GLY A 209 0.89 -11.15 20.34
C GLY A 209 1.73 -10.16 19.53
N GLY A 210 2.02 -9.01 20.14
CA GLY A 210 2.86 -7.95 19.56
C GLY A 210 2.09 -6.73 19.07
N ALA A 211 0.79 -6.64 19.34
CA ALA A 211 -0.02 -5.48 18.95
C ALA A 211 0.58 -4.15 19.41
N SER A 212 1.23 -4.12 20.57
CA SER A 212 1.89 -2.92 21.10
C SER A 212 3.02 -2.40 20.23
N ALA A 213 3.78 -3.28 19.56
CA ALA A 213 4.87 -2.92 18.67
C ALA A 213 4.38 -2.27 17.35
N PHE A 214 3.13 -2.52 16.98
CA PHE A 214 2.49 -2.02 15.76
C PHE A 214 1.41 -0.96 16.03
N ALA A 215 1.21 -0.60 17.29
CA ALA A 215 0.19 0.35 17.70
C ALA A 215 0.46 1.76 17.16
N LEU A 216 -0.58 2.59 17.15
CA LEU A 216 -0.45 4.01 16.86
C LEU A 216 0.58 4.65 17.80
N ARG A 217 1.69 5.09 17.24
CA ARG A 217 2.76 5.77 17.99
C ARG A 217 2.38 7.22 18.20
N ALA A 218 2.32 7.66 19.46
CA ALA A 218 2.09 9.07 19.76
C ALA A 218 3.29 9.94 19.37
N GLU A 219 3.01 11.09 18.76
CA GLU A 219 4.02 12.11 18.46
C GLU A 219 4.18 13.09 19.64
N PRO A 220 5.33 13.78 19.74
CA PRO A 220 5.62 14.67 20.86
C PRO A 220 4.54 15.74 21.06
N GLY A 221 4.02 15.82 22.30
CA GLY A 221 3.03 16.83 22.71
C GLY A 221 1.59 16.59 22.22
N LEU A 222 1.32 15.50 21.49
CA LEU A 222 -0.01 15.24 20.92
C LEU A 222 -0.76 14.08 21.57
N GLY A 223 -0.04 13.09 22.12
CA GLY A 223 -0.63 11.82 22.51
C GLY A 223 -1.29 11.10 21.33
N SER A 224 -1.92 9.95 21.58
CA SER A 224 -2.57 9.16 20.52
C SER A 224 -3.70 9.94 19.81
N VAL A 225 -4.47 10.74 20.54
CA VAL A 225 -5.60 11.51 19.98
C VAL A 225 -5.11 12.58 19.01
N GLY A 226 -4.17 13.42 19.43
CA GLY A 226 -3.66 14.49 18.59
C GLY A 226 -2.93 13.95 17.35
N THR A 227 -2.19 12.85 17.51
CA THR A 227 -1.51 12.19 16.40
C THR A 227 -2.47 11.60 15.37
N ALA A 228 -3.51 10.88 15.82
CA ALA A 228 -4.53 10.34 14.92
C ALA A 228 -5.32 11.45 14.20
N LEU A 229 -5.65 12.55 14.89
CA LEU A 229 -6.26 13.74 14.28
C LEU A 229 -5.35 14.40 13.24
N GLY A 230 -4.03 14.38 13.48
CA GLY A 230 -3.01 14.81 12.53
C GLY A 230 -2.80 13.86 11.34
N LEU A 231 -3.49 12.71 11.29
CA LEU A 231 -3.30 11.63 10.31
C LEU A 231 -1.91 10.97 10.35
N GLY A 232 -1.16 11.14 11.44
CA GLY A 232 0.15 10.50 11.64
C GLY A 232 0.07 9.30 12.58
N GLY A 233 1.23 8.86 13.04
CA GLY A 233 1.39 7.87 14.10
C GLY A 233 1.76 6.48 13.60
N ILE A 234 2.57 6.39 12.55
CA ILE A 234 3.20 5.13 12.16
C ILE A 234 3.96 4.50 13.34
N TRP A 235 3.82 3.19 13.51
CA TRP A 235 4.49 2.46 14.59
C TRP A 235 6.03 2.55 14.50
N ASN A 236 6.55 2.51 13.27
CA ASN A 236 7.99 2.53 13.02
C ASN A 236 8.58 3.94 13.21
N ALA A 237 9.41 4.09 14.24
CA ALA A 237 10.08 5.34 14.60
C ALA A 237 10.84 5.99 13.44
N GLU A 238 11.48 5.15 12.62
CA GLU A 238 12.37 5.61 11.56
C GLU A 238 11.61 5.99 10.28
N ALA A 239 10.31 5.71 10.22
CA ALA A 239 9.43 6.07 9.12
C ALA A 239 8.58 7.33 9.43
N VAL A 240 9.05 8.16 10.37
CA VAL A 240 8.43 9.43 10.75
C VAL A 240 9.20 10.60 10.11
N PRO A 241 8.53 11.56 9.43
CA PRO A 241 9.20 12.76 8.92
C PRO A 241 9.87 13.56 10.04
N ALA A 242 11.03 14.17 9.78
CA ALA A 242 11.82 14.87 10.81
C ALA A 242 11.01 15.98 11.52
N SER A 243 10.19 16.73 10.78
CA SER A 243 9.31 17.79 11.29
C SER A 243 8.26 17.28 12.28
N ARG A 244 7.99 15.97 12.28
CA ARG A 244 7.04 15.28 13.18
C ARG A 244 7.71 14.67 14.41
N THR A 245 9.04 14.73 14.52
CA THR A 245 9.82 14.19 15.66
C THR A 245 10.03 15.18 16.80
N SER A 246 9.52 16.41 16.67
CA SER A 246 9.64 17.48 17.69
C SER A 246 8.28 18.06 18.07
N ALA A 247 8.25 19.02 19.01
CA ALA A 247 7.03 19.76 19.37
C ALA A 247 6.38 20.49 18.18
N TRP A 248 7.10 20.67 17.07
CA TRP A 248 6.55 21.16 15.81
C TRP A 248 5.40 20.29 15.28
N ALA A 249 5.38 18.99 15.59
CA ALA A 249 4.26 18.10 15.30
C ALA A 249 2.93 18.66 15.82
N ALA A 250 2.94 19.24 17.02
CA ALA A 250 1.75 19.85 17.61
C ALA A 250 1.26 21.06 16.81
N VAL A 251 2.18 21.94 16.39
CA VAL A 251 1.88 23.09 15.53
C VAL A 251 1.28 22.64 14.19
N ALA A 252 1.90 21.64 13.56
CA ALA A 252 1.42 21.06 12.30
C ALA A 252 0.01 20.47 12.44
N THR A 253 -0.25 19.75 13.51
CA THR A 253 -1.58 19.19 13.79
C THR A 253 -2.61 20.29 14.07
N VAL A 254 -2.25 21.32 14.83
CA VAL A 254 -3.13 22.48 15.08
C VAL A 254 -3.45 23.21 13.77
N ALA A 255 -2.48 23.36 12.86
CA ALA A 255 -2.70 24.00 11.56
C ALA A 255 -3.69 23.21 10.70
N LEU A 256 -3.51 21.89 10.57
CA LEU A 256 -4.45 21.02 9.87
C LEU A 256 -5.83 21.01 10.52
N MET A 257 -5.90 20.89 11.85
CA MET A 257 -7.17 20.90 12.59
C MET A 257 -7.87 22.25 12.51
N SER A 258 -7.15 23.36 12.42
CA SER A 258 -7.75 24.67 12.17
C SER A 258 -8.51 24.69 10.84
N VAL A 259 -7.91 24.13 9.78
CA VAL A 259 -8.57 23.98 8.48
C VAL A 259 -9.81 23.09 8.60
N VAL A 260 -9.70 21.92 9.26
CA VAL A 260 -10.82 20.99 9.43
C VAL A 260 -11.95 21.61 10.25
N VAL A 261 -11.65 22.29 11.35
CA VAL A 261 -12.65 22.93 12.23
C VAL A 261 -13.39 24.04 11.49
N VAL A 262 -12.68 24.92 10.78
CA VAL A 262 -13.31 25.98 9.95
C VAL A 262 -14.18 25.36 8.86
N GLY A 263 -13.71 24.28 8.22
CA GLY A 263 -14.49 23.50 7.27
C GLY A 263 -15.76 22.90 7.88
N CYS A 264 -15.66 22.28 9.05
CA CYS A 264 -16.78 21.74 9.79
C CYS A 264 -17.81 22.82 10.13
N VAL A 265 -17.40 24.02 10.54
CA VAL A 265 -18.31 25.15 10.79
C VAL A 265 -19.13 25.50 9.55
N GLU A 266 -18.50 25.51 8.37
CA GLU A 266 -19.21 25.73 7.11
C GLU A 266 -20.15 24.56 6.77
N LEU A 267 -19.69 23.33 6.95
CA LEU A 267 -20.44 22.11 6.65
C LEU A 267 -21.60 21.83 7.62
N ARG A 268 -21.63 22.42 8.82
CA ARG A 268 -22.78 22.29 9.75
C ARG A 268 -24.11 22.74 9.11
N ARG A 269 -24.04 23.67 8.16
CA ARG A 269 -25.19 24.16 7.40
C ARG A 269 -25.55 23.23 6.23
N ALA A 270 -24.59 22.43 5.76
CA ALA A 270 -24.82 21.47 4.68
C ALA A 270 -25.63 20.27 5.19
N ARG A 271 -26.84 20.08 4.67
CA ARG A 271 -27.71 18.93 5.02
C ARG A 271 -27.39 17.66 4.22
N HIS A 272 -26.26 17.62 3.51
CA HIS A 272 -25.87 16.52 2.62
C HIS A 272 -25.56 15.23 3.41
N ARG A 273 -26.26 14.14 3.10
CA ARG A 273 -26.10 12.84 3.82
C ARG A 273 -24.69 12.27 3.68
N THR A 274 -24.11 12.31 2.48
CA THR A 274 -22.73 11.82 2.24
C THR A 274 -21.69 12.55 3.08
N ILE A 275 -21.79 13.88 3.24
CA ILE A 275 -20.83 14.64 4.07
C ILE A 275 -20.90 14.17 5.52
N ARG A 276 -22.12 14.01 6.06
CA ARG A 276 -22.32 13.50 7.44
C ARG A 276 -21.81 12.07 7.61
N ALA A 277 -22.05 11.21 6.62
CA ALA A 277 -21.58 9.83 6.65
C ALA A 277 -20.04 9.75 6.61
N LEU A 278 -19.39 10.56 5.77
CA LEU A 278 -17.92 10.66 5.74
C LEU A 278 -17.37 11.27 7.05
N ALA A 279 -18.04 12.27 7.63
CA ALA A 279 -17.66 12.84 8.92
C ALA A 279 -17.74 11.81 10.05
N LEU A 280 -18.81 11.02 10.09
CA LEU A 280 -18.98 9.93 11.04
C LEU A 280 -17.91 8.86 10.84
N LEU A 281 -17.65 8.45 9.60
CA LEU A 281 -16.57 7.51 9.28
C LEU A 281 -15.23 8.04 9.79
N ALA A 282 -14.89 9.29 9.51
CA ALA A 282 -13.64 9.90 9.97
C ALA A 282 -13.53 9.90 11.50
N GLY A 283 -14.59 10.30 12.21
CA GLY A 283 -14.61 10.31 13.68
C GLY A 283 -14.50 8.92 14.29
N VAL A 284 -15.24 7.94 13.75
CA VAL A 284 -15.18 6.53 14.19
C VAL A 284 -13.80 5.94 13.91
N THR A 285 -13.22 6.19 12.73
CA THR A 285 -11.87 5.72 12.39
C THR A 285 -10.82 6.26 13.36
N VAL A 286 -10.83 7.57 13.65
CA VAL A 286 -9.91 8.18 14.63
C VAL A 286 -10.13 7.56 16.00
N LEU A 287 -11.38 7.47 16.46
CA LEU A 287 -11.71 6.90 17.77
C LEU A 287 -11.23 5.45 17.90
N VAL A 288 -11.55 4.60 16.93
CA VAL A 288 -11.15 3.18 16.93
C VAL A 288 -9.63 3.04 16.90
N THR A 289 -8.93 3.85 16.11
CA THR A 289 -7.45 3.82 16.04
C THR A 289 -6.84 4.20 17.39
N VAL A 290 -7.36 5.24 18.05
CA VAL A 290 -6.91 5.65 19.39
C VAL A 290 -7.21 4.58 20.43
N LEU A 291 -8.44 4.04 20.45
CA LEU A 291 -8.86 3.01 21.40
C LEU A 291 -8.02 1.73 21.23
N ALA A 292 -7.69 1.35 19.99
CA ALA A 292 -6.87 0.19 19.72
C ALA A 292 -5.43 0.33 20.26
N ALA A 293 -4.92 1.55 20.43
CA ALA A 293 -3.62 1.83 21.02
C ALA A 293 -3.62 1.88 22.56
N THR A 294 -4.78 1.77 23.22
CA THR A 294 -4.89 1.70 24.69
C THR A 294 -4.61 0.29 25.21
N GLY A 295 -4.27 0.14 26.49
CA GLY A 295 -4.05 -1.18 27.11
C GLY A 295 -5.16 -2.22 26.82
N PRO A 296 -6.45 -1.91 27.02
CA PRO A 296 -7.55 -2.80 26.64
C PRO A 296 -7.61 -3.08 25.13
N GLY A 297 -7.37 -2.08 24.28
CA GLY A 297 -7.37 -2.24 22.82
C GLY A 297 -6.26 -3.18 22.34
N LEU A 298 -5.07 -3.05 22.93
CA LEU A 298 -3.93 -3.94 22.68
C LEU A 298 -4.23 -5.38 23.09
N ALA A 299 -4.85 -5.59 24.26
CA ALA A 299 -5.26 -6.91 24.71
C ALA A 299 -6.28 -7.57 23.76
N VAL A 300 -7.26 -6.80 23.26
CA VAL A 300 -8.22 -7.28 22.26
C VAL A 300 -7.51 -7.61 20.94
N MET A 301 -6.57 -6.78 20.50
CA MET A 301 -5.82 -7.02 19.27
C MET A 301 -4.91 -8.25 19.41
N ASP A 302 -4.19 -8.42 20.51
CA ASP A 302 -3.37 -9.60 20.77
C ASP A 302 -4.22 -10.88 20.81
N ALA A 303 -5.41 -10.82 21.44
CA ALA A 303 -6.35 -11.93 21.42
C ALA A 303 -6.84 -12.24 19.99
N ALA A 304 -7.13 -11.22 19.18
CA ALA A 304 -7.52 -11.39 17.78
C ALA A 304 -6.37 -11.99 16.95
N LEU A 305 -5.14 -11.50 17.12
CA LEU A 305 -3.95 -12.01 16.44
C LEU A 305 -3.69 -13.48 16.75
N ALA A 306 -3.97 -13.91 17.99
CA ALA A 306 -3.78 -15.29 18.42
C ALA A 306 -4.89 -16.25 17.92
N HIS A 307 -6.14 -15.79 17.76
CA HIS A 307 -7.30 -16.67 17.54
C HIS A 307 -8.06 -16.46 16.24
N VAL A 308 -7.91 -15.31 15.59
CA VAL A 308 -8.69 -14.94 14.40
C VAL A 308 -7.76 -14.93 13.18
N PRO A 309 -7.89 -15.92 12.28
CA PRO A 309 -7.13 -15.93 11.02
C PRO A 309 -7.33 -14.62 10.25
N GLY A 310 -6.22 -14.03 9.79
CA GLY A 310 -6.23 -12.76 9.05
C GLY A 310 -6.31 -11.49 9.91
N ALA A 311 -6.39 -11.59 11.25
CA ALA A 311 -6.36 -10.42 12.14
C ALA A 311 -5.09 -9.56 11.97
N GLY A 312 -3.99 -10.14 11.47
CA GLY A 312 -2.78 -9.41 11.10
C GLY A 312 -3.02 -8.24 10.12
N LEU A 313 -4.09 -8.28 9.33
CA LEU A 313 -4.49 -7.17 8.46
C LEU A 313 -4.94 -5.92 9.25
N LEU A 314 -5.49 -6.13 10.45
CA LEU A 314 -5.97 -5.08 11.35
C LEU A 314 -4.90 -4.59 12.34
N ARG A 315 -3.75 -5.28 12.42
CA ARG A 315 -2.65 -5.01 13.36
C ARG A 315 -2.15 -3.57 13.25
N ASP A 316 -1.93 -3.10 12.02
CA ASP A 316 -1.50 -1.72 11.70
C ASP A 316 -2.70 -0.76 11.63
N THR A 317 -3.33 -0.48 12.77
CA THR A 317 -4.58 0.29 12.86
C THR A 317 -4.52 1.68 12.21
N GLN A 318 -3.38 2.36 12.28
CA GLN A 318 -3.09 3.64 11.66
C GLN A 318 -3.16 3.63 10.12
N LYS A 319 -3.09 2.46 9.45
CA LYS A 319 -3.37 2.37 7.99
C LYS A 319 -4.82 2.78 7.68
N TYR A 320 -5.73 2.55 8.62
CA TYR A 320 -7.15 2.84 8.45
C TYR A 320 -7.49 4.32 8.58
N LEU A 321 -6.58 5.18 9.09
CA LEU A 321 -6.73 6.64 9.08
C LEU A 321 -6.95 7.21 7.67
N ALA A 322 -6.57 6.47 6.61
CA ALA A 322 -6.95 6.76 5.23
C ALA A 322 -8.47 7.00 5.05
N LEU A 323 -9.33 6.32 5.83
CA LEU A 323 -10.78 6.47 5.79
C LEU A 323 -11.28 7.84 6.28
N ALA A 324 -10.47 8.57 7.06
CA ALA A 324 -10.79 9.93 7.49
C ALA A 324 -10.53 10.96 6.39
N VAL A 325 -9.61 10.69 5.46
CA VAL A 325 -9.15 11.66 4.46
C VAL A 325 -10.25 12.15 3.51
N PRO A 326 -11.19 11.33 3.01
CA PRO A 326 -12.31 11.84 2.22
C PRO A 326 -13.06 12.98 2.90
N PHE A 327 -13.28 12.89 4.21
CA PHE A 327 -13.91 13.97 4.97
C PHE A 327 -12.97 15.15 5.17
N VAL A 328 -11.71 14.92 5.53
CA VAL A 328 -10.71 15.98 5.73
C VAL A 328 -10.55 16.83 4.46
N ALA A 329 -10.51 16.20 3.27
CA ALA A 329 -10.44 16.90 1.99
C ALA A 329 -11.70 17.74 1.70
N VAL A 330 -12.89 17.22 2.03
CA VAL A 330 -14.17 17.95 1.91
C VAL A 330 -14.22 19.13 2.90
N ALA A 331 -13.73 18.95 4.13
CA ALA A 331 -13.63 20.01 5.13
C ALA A 331 -12.66 21.11 4.67
N ALA A 332 -11.51 20.76 4.08
CA ALA A 332 -10.57 21.73 3.53
C ALA A 332 -11.21 22.59 2.42
N ALA A 333 -11.97 21.99 1.52
CA ALA A 333 -12.72 22.74 0.52
C ALA A 333 -13.78 23.66 1.15
N ALA A 334 -14.48 23.19 2.18
CA ALA A 334 -15.45 24.00 2.92
C ALA A 334 -14.78 25.16 3.68
N ALA A 335 -13.57 24.97 4.19
CA ALA A 335 -12.79 26.05 4.81
C ALA A 335 -12.48 27.16 3.80
N VAL A 336 -12.11 26.80 2.57
CA VAL A 336 -11.97 27.78 1.48
C VAL A 336 -13.29 28.50 1.21
N SER A 337 -14.42 27.79 1.15
CA SER A 337 -15.75 28.41 0.99
C SER A 337 -16.06 29.42 2.09
N ARG A 338 -15.65 29.12 3.33
CA ARG A 338 -15.84 30.01 4.49
C ARG A 338 -14.97 31.26 4.43
N LEU A 339 -13.69 31.11 4.09
CA LEU A 339 -12.71 32.19 3.98
C LEU A 339 -13.01 33.12 2.81
N ARG A 340 -13.58 32.59 1.73
CA ARG A 340 -14.02 33.37 0.56
C ARG A 340 -15.07 34.44 0.84
N ARG A 341 -15.69 34.41 2.03
CA ARG A 341 -16.58 35.49 2.49
C ARG A 341 -15.82 36.77 2.89
N SER A 342 -14.52 36.66 3.15
CA SER A 342 -13.70 37.75 3.67
C SER A 342 -12.52 38.09 2.78
N VAL A 343 -12.01 37.12 2.00
CA VAL A 343 -10.85 37.32 1.12
C VAL A 343 -11.09 36.71 -0.27
N PRO A 344 -10.35 37.15 -1.32
CA PRO A 344 -10.45 36.56 -2.64
C PRO A 344 -10.13 35.06 -2.66
N ALA A 345 -10.68 34.34 -3.65
CA ALA A 345 -10.61 32.88 -3.72
C ALA A 345 -9.18 32.31 -3.82
N GLY A 346 -8.25 33.06 -4.41
CA GLY A 346 -6.83 32.71 -4.45
C GLY A 346 -6.18 32.74 -3.06
N PHE A 347 -6.39 33.83 -2.31
CA PHE A 347 -5.86 33.98 -0.95
C PHE A 347 -6.45 32.94 0.02
N ALA A 348 -7.76 32.65 -0.09
CA ALA A 348 -8.38 31.61 0.71
C ALA A 348 -7.75 30.22 0.47
N ALA A 349 -7.52 29.85 -0.79
CA ALA A 349 -6.85 28.59 -1.13
C ALA A 349 -5.37 28.60 -0.72
N GLY A 350 -4.66 29.73 -0.92
CA GLY A 350 -3.27 29.90 -0.50
C GLY A 350 -3.08 29.77 1.01
N ALA A 351 -3.98 30.35 1.81
CA ALA A 351 -3.95 30.23 3.26
C ALA A 351 -4.14 28.77 3.72
N VAL A 352 -5.11 28.05 3.14
CA VAL A 352 -5.30 26.62 3.43
C VAL A 352 -4.08 25.80 2.99
N ALA A 353 -3.52 26.09 1.81
CA ALA A 353 -2.33 25.40 1.33
C ALA A 353 -1.12 25.66 2.25
N LEU A 354 -0.92 26.90 2.72
CA LEU A 354 0.16 27.27 3.63
C LEU A 354 0.06 26.53 4.97
N LEU A 355 -1.14 26.46 5.56
CA LEU A 355 -1.37 25.74 6.82
C LEU A 355 -1.16 24.23 6.73
N VAL A 356 -1.14 23.68 5.51
CA VAL A 356 -0.99 22.24 5.26
C VAL A 356 0.43 21.89 4.81
N ILE A 357 0.99 22.67 3.89
CA ILE A 357 2.32 22.45 3.33
C ILE A 357 3.40 22.92 4.30
N GLY A 358 3.26 24.14 4.84
CA GLY A 358 4.27 24.79 5.67
C GLY A 358 4.73 23.98 6.87
N PRO A 359 3.82 23.31 7.62
CA PRO A 359 4.23 22.51 8.78
C PRO A 359 4.82 21.13 8.45
N LEU A 360 4.80 20.68 7.20
CA LEU A 360 5.37 19.41 6.75
C LEU A 360 6.31 19.63 5.56
N PRO A 361 7.37 20.43 5.71
CA PRO A 361 8.25 20.78 4.58
C PRO A 361 8.97 19.54 4.04
N ASP A 362 9.28 18.59 4.92
CA ASP A 362 10.06 17.40 4.57
C ASP A 362 9.39 16.56 3.52
N LEU A 363 8.06 16.55 3.35
CA LEU A 363 7.42 15.71 2.34
C LEU A 363 7.90 16.01 0.91
N ALA A 364 8.44 17.21 0.67
CA ALA A 364 9.14 17.52 -0.58
C ALA A 364 10.31 16.57 -0.85
N TRP A 365 10.60 16.36 -2.12
CA TRP A 365 11.80 15.71 -2.63
C TRP A 365 12.05 14.34 -2.00
N GLY A 366 11.06 13.44 -2.06
CA GLY A 366 11.22 12.08 -1.53
C GLY A 366 11.31 12.05 0.00
N VAL A 367 10.50 12.85 0.68
CA VAL A 367 10.51 13.01 2.13
C VAL A 367 11.88 13.49 2.66
N GLY A 368 12.36 14.61 2.13
CA GLY A 368 13.61 15.26 2.55
C GLY A 368 14.85 14.58 2.00
N GLY A 369 14.73 13.89 0.86
CA GLY A 369 15.80 13.08 0.27
C GLY A 369 15.99 11.71 0.92
N ALA A 370 15.15 11.34 1.90
CA ALA A 370 15.20 10.03 2.55
C ALA A 370 14.88 8.89 1.58
N ILE A 371 14.02 9.15 0.59
CA ILE A 371 13.62 8.20 -0.44
C ILE A 371 14.36 8.54 -1.73
N ALA A 372 15.29 7.66 -2.09
CA ALA A 372 15.96 7.72 -3.40
C ALA A 372 16.26 6.30 -3.88
N PRO A 373 16.28 6.09 -5.21
CA PRO A 373 16.66 4.82 -5.78
C PRO A 373 18.15 4.54 -5.56
N VAL A 374 18.45 3.25 -5.49
CA VAL A 374 19.80 2.71 -5.47
C VAL A 374 20.04 1.85 -6.71
N ARG A 375 21.30 1.45 -6.93
CA ARG A 375 21.66 0.43 -7.92
C ARG A 375 21.80 -0.90 -7.20
N ILE A 376 21.23 -1.95 -7.77
CA ILE A 376 21.43 -3.31 -7.27
C ILE A 376 22.80 -3.79 -7.77
N PRO A 377 23.69 -4.31 -6.90
CA PRO A 377 25.01 -4.80 -7.30
C PRO A 377 24.93 -5.93 -8.34
N ALA A 378 25.99 -6.06 -9.15
CA ALA A 378 26.05 -7.04 -10.23
C ALA A 378 25.93 -8.49 -9.73
N ASP A 379 26.47 -8.77 -8.53
CA ASP A 379 26.41 -10.07 -7.86
C ASP A 379 24.99 -10.65 -7.81
N TYR A 380 23.98 -9.81 -7.57
CA TYR A 380 22.58 -10.25 -7.53
C TYR A 380 22.11 -10.80 -8.87
N ALA A 381 22.45 -10.14 -9.98
CA ALA A 381 22.10 -10.62 -11.31
C ALA A 381 22.88 -11.90 -11.67
N THR A 382 24.16 -11.96 -11.28
CA THR A 382 25.00 -13.15 -11.48
C THR A 382 24.46 -14.36 -10.72
N VAL A 383 24.17 -14.22 -9.42
CA VAL A 383 23.63 -15.29 -8.58
C VAL A 383 22.26 -15.75 -9.08
N VAL A 384 21.38 -14.82 -9.44
CA VAL A 384 20.06 -15.17 -10.02
C VAL A 384 20.22 -15.97 -11.32
N GLY A 385 21.22 -15.65 -12.15
CA GLY A 385 21.49 -16.38 -13.38
C GLY A 385 22.16 -17.75 -13.19
N MET A 386 22.69 -18.05 -12.00
CA MET A 386 23.30 -19.33 -11.66
C MET A 386 22.32 -20.34 -11.05
N ILE A 387 21.17 -19.88 -10.57
CA ILE A 387 20.15 -20.74 -9.96
C ILE A 387 19.33 -21.36 -11.08
N ASP A 388 19.54 -22.66 -11.31
CA ASP A 388 18.81 -23.43 -12.32
C ASP A 388 17.33 -23.62 -11.95
N ASP A 389 16.47 -23.77 -12.97
CA ASP A 389 15.09 -24.23 -12.82
C ASP A 389 15.06 -25.77 -12.68
N ASP A 390 15.67 -26.27 -11.61
CA ASP A 390 15.72 -27.70 -11.28
C ASP A 390 14.60 -28.11 -10.30
N GLY A 391 13.67 -27.20 -10.02
CA GLY A 391 12.56 -27.40 -9.09
C GLY A 391 12.95 -27.38 -7.61
N THR A 392 14.20 -27.07 -7.26
CA THR A 392 14.65 -26.97 -5.86
C THR A 392 14.39 -25.58 -5.28
N GLY A 393 14.32 -25.49 -3.95
CA GLY A 393 14.18 -24.23 -3.23
C GLY A 393 15.52 -23.57 -2.90
N VAL A 394 15.46 -22.28 -2.58
CA VAL A 394 16.61 -21.46 -2.20
C VAL A 394 16.43 -20.98 -0.77
N ALA A 395 17.37 -21.28 0.11
CA ALA A 395 17.36 -20.74 1.46
C ALA A 395 18.22 -19.47 1.54
N LEU A 396 17.69 -18.42 2.19
CA LEU A 396 18.36 -17.14 2.33
C LEU A 396 18.90 -16.95 3.75
N TRP A 397 20.19 -16.61 3.86
CA TRP A 397 20.88 -16.27 5.09
C TRP A 397 21.38 -14.82 5.05
N PRO A 398 21.29 -14.05 6.15
CA PRO A 398 20.79 -14.40 7.48
C PRO A 398 19.27 -14.57 7.57
N GLU A 399 18.74 -15.14 8.66
CA GLU A 399 17.32 -15.52 8.70
C GLU A 399 16.32 -14.37 8.70
N SER A 400 16.72 -13.21 9.25
CA SER A 400 15.86 -12.01 9.26
C SER A 400 15.33 -11.73 7.86
N SER A 401 14.14 -11.17 7.69
CA SER A 401 13.75 -10.68 6.34
C SER A 401 14.24 -9.25 6.09
N VAL A 402 14.45 -8.48 7.16
CA VAL A 402 15.00 -7.12 7.10
C VAL A 402 16.52 -7.19 7.19
N ARG A 403 17.18 -6.50 6.27
CA ARG A 403 18.63 -6.41 6.06
C ARG A 403 19.10 -4.98 6.27
N THR A 404 20.35 -4.84 6.68
CA THR A 404 21.13 -3.59 6.59
C THR A 404 22.22 -3.83 5.56
N LEU A 405 21.90 -3.62 4.28
CA LEU A 405 22.83 -3.87 3.18
C LEU A 405 23.76 -2.66 2.99
N THR A 406 25.05 -2.89 2.75
CA THR A 406 26.07 -1.85 2.62
C THR A 406 25.81 -0.88 1.48
N TRP A 407 25.06 -1.32 0.46
CA TRP A 407 24.72 -0.54 -0.73
C TRP A 407 23.33 0.11 -0.66
N THR A 408 22.55 -0.09 0.42
CA THR A 408 21.27 0.60 0.66
C THR A 408 21.46 1.78 1.63
N ARG A 409 20.48 2.69 1.67
CA ARG A 409 20.52 3.86 2.57
C ARG A 409 20.01 3.60 3.99
N GLY A 410 19.65 2.36 4.30
CA GLY A 410 19.03 1.97 5.56
C GLY A 410 18.41 0.57 5.48
N PRO A 411 17.68 0.16 6.53
CA PRO A 411 17.07 -1.17 6.58
C PRO A 411 16.11 -1.41 5.41
N SER A 412 16.17 -2.60 4.80
CA SER A 412 15.28 -3.01 3.70
C SER A 412 14.98 -4.49 3.74
N LEU A 413 13.86 -4.92 3.15
CA LEU A 413 13.72 -6.32 2.79
C LEU A 413 14.77 -6.69 1.72
N SER A 414 15.23 -7.95 1.72
CA SER A 414 16.12 -8.46 0.66
C SER A 414 15.41 -8.41 -0.70
N PRO A 415 16.11 -8.06 -1.80
CA PRO A 415 15.54 -8.11 -3.15
C PRO A 415 15.41 -9.54 -3.71
N LEU A 416 16.17 -10.50 -3.17
CA LEU A 416 16.26 -11.86 -3.72
C LEU A 416 14.92 -12.60 -3.84
N PRO A 417 13.99 -12.55 -2.87
CA PRO A 417 12.68 -13.18 -3.01
C PRO A 417 11.85 -12.69 -4.20
N ARG A 418 12.15 -11.48 -4.72
CA ARG A 418 11.50 -10.91 -5.91
C ARG A 418 12.31 -11.12 -7.19
N MET A 419 13.58 -11.46 -7.11
CA MET A 419 14.47 -11.63 -8.27
C MET A 419 14.65 -13.08 -8.71
N VAL A 420 14.74 -14.00 -7.75
CA VAL A 420 15.03 -15.41 -8.00
C VAL A 420 13.76 -16.12 -8.46
N ASP A 421 13.84 -16.84 -9.58
CA ASP A 421 12.71 -17.60 -10.16
C ASP A 421 12.59 -19.01 -9.56
N ALA A 422 12.69 -19.09 -8.24
CA ALA A 422 12.55 -20.31 -7.45
C ALA A 422 11.92 -19.98 -6.09
N PRO A 423 11.36 -20.96 -5.35
CA PRO A 423 10.88 -20.72 -3.99
C PRO A 423 12.04 -20.23 -3.10
N VAL A 424 12.01 -18.97 -2.67
CA VAL A 424 12.99 -18.41 -1.73
C VAL A 424 12.43 -18.47 -0.31
N ILE A 425 13.11 -19.22 0.55
CA ILE A 425 12.75 -19.39 1.96
C ILE A 425 13.65 -18.49 2.80
N SER A 426 13.02 -17.63 3.60
CA SER A 426 13.69 -16.84 4.64
C SER A 426 12.95 -17.03 5.96
N GLY A 427 13.57 -16.61 7.07
CA GLY A 427 13.00 -16.79 8.40
C GLY A 427 11.70 -16.04 8.66
N GLY A 428 11.36 -15.02 7.85
CA GLY A 428 10.04 -14.35 7.88
C GLY A 428 9.74 -13.52 9.14
N GLY A 429 10.49 -13.74 10.22
CA GLY A 429 10.35 -13.05 11.49
C GLY A 429 10.73 -11.57 11.37
N LEU A 430 9.91 -10.71 11.95
CA LEU A 430 10.17 -9.28 12.06
C LEU A 430 10.80 -9.00 13.42
N ILE A 431 11.99 -8.40 13.41
CA ILE A 431 12.65 -7.93 14.64
C ILE A 431 12.23 -6.49 14.88
N VAL A 432 11.52 -6.23 15.99
CA VAL A 432 11.15 -4.87 16.44
C VAL A 432 11.69 -4.70 17.85
N ASP A 433 12.51 -3.67 18.06
CA ASP A 433 13.18 -3.37 19.34
C ASP A 433 13.88 -4.60 19.96
N GLY A 434 14.54 -5.41 19.13
CA GLY A 434 15.27 -6.61 19.54
C GLY A 434 14.40 -7.85 19.82
N ARG A 435 13.08 -7.78 19.62
CA ARG A 435 12.15 -8.91 19.77
C ARG A 435 11.66 -9.42 18.42
N THR A 436 11.67 -10.73 18.23
CA THR A 436 11.16 -11.37 17.01
C THR A 436 9.67 -11.62 17.11
N TYR A 437 8.93 -11.09 16.13
CA TYR A 437 7.51 -11.32 15.89
C TYR A 437 7.33 -12.13 14.61
N ASP A 438 6.20 -12.83 14.45
CA ASP A 438 5.92 -13.67 13.27
C ASP A 438 7.05 -14.69 13.00
N ALA A 439 7.61 -15.30 14.06
CA ALA A 439 8.69 -16.28 13.96
C ALA A 439 8.32 -17.44 13.02
N PRO A 440 9.30 -18.01 12.28
CA PRO A 440 9.01 -19.08 11.35
C PRO A 440 8.45 -20.30 12.09
N SER A 441 7.49 -20.97 11.46
CA SER A 441 6.89 -22.21 11.95
C SER A 441 6.87 -23.29 10.88
N GLY A 442 6.62 -24.55 11.28
CA GLY A 442 6.56 -25.70 10.38
C GLY A 442 7.82 -25.87 9.53
N ARG A 443 7.64 -26.18 8.24
CA ARG A 443 8.73 -26.42 7.28
C ARG A 443 9.72 -25.26 7.19
N THR A 444 9.26 -24.01 7.25
CA THR A 444 10.15 -22.84 7.22
C THR A 444 11.08 -22.86 8.43
N ALA A 445 10.57 -23.16 9.63
CA ALA A 445 11.39 -23.28 10.83
C ALA A 445 12.42 -24.41 10.72
N GLU A 446 12.02 -25.55 10.16
CA GLU A 446 12.92 -26.69 9.93
C GLU A 446 14.06 -26.34 8.97
N ILE A 447 13.75 -25.67 7.85
CA ILE A 447 14.74 -25.20 6.88
C ILE A 447 15.70 -24.22 7.54
N MET A 448 15.21 -23.17 8.21
CA MET A 448 16.08 -22.18 8.84
C MET A 448 16.96 -22.81 9.93
N SER A 449 16.42 -23.76 10.68
CA SER A 449 17.16 -24.55 11.66
C SER A 449 18.29 -25.38 11.02
N ALA A 450 18.04 -25.97 9.85
CA ALA A 450 19.06 -26.69 9.08
C ALA A 450 20.13 -25.75 8.49
N VAL A 451 19.73 -24.59 7.94
CA VAL A 451 20.64 -23.54 7.48
C VAL A 451 21.57 -23.10 8.60
N ARG A 452 21.03 -22.80 9.79
CA ARG A 452 21.82 -22.32 10.93
C ARG A 452 22.87 -23.33 11.40
N ARG A 453 22.59 -24.64 11.26
CA ARG A 453 23.52 -25.73 11.59
C ARG A 453 24.48 -26.08 10.46
N GLY A 454 24.29 -25.53 9.25
CA GLY A 454 24.99 -25.98 8.05
C GLY A 454 24.72 -27.44 7.71
N ASP A 455 23.52 -27.96 8.03
CA ASP A 455 23.16 -29.36 7.78
C ASP A 455 22.70 -29.56 6.33
N VAL A 456 23.65 -29.70 5.42
CA VAL A 456 23.43 -29.84 3.97
C VAL A 456 22.52 -31.02 3.63
N HIS A 457 22.65 -32.15 4.34
CA HIS A 457 21.78 -33.31 4.13
C HIS A 457 20.33 -33.05 4.54
N ALA A 458 20.10 -32.33 5.64
CA ALA A 458 18.75 -31.91 6.00
C ALA A 458 18.17 -30.92 4.99
N LEU A 459 18.97 -29.97 4.50
CA LEU A 459 18.55 -29.03 3.45
C LEU A 459 18.14 -29.77 2.16
N ALA A 460 18.95 -30.73 1.71
CA ALA A 460 18.65 -31.54 0.53
C ALA A 460 17.33 -32.32 0.68
N ARG A 461 17.10 -32.96 1.84
CA ARG A 461 15.84 -33.67 2.14
C ARG A 461 14.64 -32.75 2.22
N LEU A 462 14.84 -31.51 2.69
CA LEU A 462 13.81 -30.49 2.72
C LEU A 462 13.58 -29.84 1.34
N GLY A 463 14.33 -30.24 0.32
CA GLY A 463 14.22 -29.75 -1.05
C GLY A 463 14.82 -28.38 -1.28
N ILE A 464 15.87 -28.04 -0.53
CA ILE A 464 16.69 -26.85 -0.73
C ILE A 464 17.94 -27.24 -1.51
N GLY A 465 18.06 -26.78 -2.75
CA GLY A 465 19.21 -27.01 -3.61
C GLY A 465 20.24 -25.89 -3.59
N TRP A 466 19.90 -24.77 -2.96
CA TRP A 466 20.75 -23.57 -2.93
C TRP A 466 20.67 -22.86 -1.59
N VAL A 467 21.81 -22.34 -1.13
CA VAL A 467 21.87 -21.39 -0.01
C VAL A 467 22.54 -20.11 -0.48
N ILE A 468 21.90 -18.97 -0.27
CA ILE A 468 22.49 -17.65 -0.52
C ILE A 468 22.85 -17.03 0.83
N SER A 469 24.11 -16.65 1.00
CA SER A 469 24.55 -15.77 2.09
C SER A 469 24.64 -14.34 1.58
N GLU A 470 23.84 -13.44 2.15
CA GLU A 470 23.74 -12.03 1.75
C GLU A 470 24.38 -11.14 2.82
N GLU A 471 25.54 -10.55 2.49
CA GLU A 471 26.34 -9.67 3.37
C GLU A 471 26.51 -10.16 4.81
N ALA A 472 26.58 -11.47 4.99
CA ALA A 472 26.78 -12.12 6.26
C ALA A 472 27.81 -13.22 6.13
N THR A 473 28.48 -13.52 7.24
CA THR A 473 29.26 -14.75 7.35
C THR A 473 28.32 -15.94 7.14
N PRO A 474 28.61 -16.86 6.20
CA PRO A 474 27.79 -18.04 6.01
C PRO A 474 27.69 -18.87 7.29
N PRO A 475 26.60 -19.65 7.46
CA PRO A 475 26.51 -20.60 8.55
C PRO A 475 27.69 -21.57 8.55
N GLY A 476 28.18 -21.92 9.74
CA GLY A 476 29.18 -22.99 9.88
C GLY A 476 28.61 -24.32 9.41
N GLY A 477 29.41 -25.11 8.69
CA GLY A 477 29.02 -26.40 8.10
C GLY A 477 28.69 -26.35 6.60
N LEU A 478 28.60 -25.16 5.99
CA LEU A 478 28.69 -25.03 4.54
C LEU A 478 30.16 -25.09 4.13
N ASP A 479 30.52 -26.12 3.36
CA ASP A 479 31.89 -26.34 2.91
C ASP A 479 32.27 -25.36 1.80
N ALA A 480 33.53 -24.91 1.80
CA ALA A 480 34.05 -24.07 0.72
C ALA A 480 34.06 -24.78 -0.64
N ALA A 481 34.03 -26.12 -0.65
CA ALA A 481 33.92 -26.91 -1.87
C ALA A 481 32.54 -26.79 -2.54
N ASP A 482 31.49 -26.47 -1.76
CA ASP A 482 30.13 -26.29 -2.25
C ASP A 482 29.84 -24.83 -2.63
N GLU A 483 30.78 -23.91 -2.37
CA GLU A 483 30.68 -22.51 -2.75
C GLU A 483 30.97 -22.35 -4.25
N VAL A 484 29.92 -22.05 -5.02
CA VAL A 484 30.02 -21.90 -6.48
C VAL A 484 30.16 -20.44 -6.91
N PHE A 485 29.87 -19.50 -6.02
CA PHE A 485 30.07 -18.07 -6.27
C PHE A 485 30.45 -17.33 -4.98
N HIS A 486 31.45 -16.47 -5.10
CA HIS A 486 31.90 -15.56 -4.06
C HIS A 486 32.02 -14.15 -4.65
N GLY A 487 31.06 -13.30 -4.33
CA GLY A 487 31.04 -11.89 -4.69
C GLY A 487 31.34 -10.98 -3.50
N GLU A 488 31.29 -9.68 -3.74
CA GLU A 488 31.41 -8.65 -2.70
C GLU A 488 30.21 -8.69 -1.75
N HIS A 489 29.01 -8.90 -2.28
CA HIS A 489 27.76 -8.81 -1.52
C HIS A 489 27.09 -10.15 -1.27
N LEU A 490 27.29 -11.12 -2.17
CA LEU A 490 26.62 -12.43 -2.12
C LEU A 490 27.62 -13.58 -2.19
N ARG A 491 27.29 -14.66 -1.49
CA ARG A 491 27.92 -15.98 -1.65
C ARG A 491 26.84 -17.00 -1.95
N LEU A 492 27.09 -17.89 -2.92
CA LEU A 492 26.15 -18.93 -3.34
C LEU A 492 26.74 -20.30 -3.10
N PHE A 493 25.97 -21.17 -2.44
CA PHE A 493 26.33 -22.54 -2.13
C PHE A 493 25.34 -23.49 -2.79
N ARG A 494 25.86 -24.53 -3.45
CA ARG A 494 25.05 -25.61 -4.02
C ARG A 494 24.84 -26.69 -2.96
N VAL A 495 23.60 -27.15 -2.81
CA VAL A 495 23.27 -28.31 -1.99
C VAL A 495 22.99 -29.48 -2.92
N SER A 496 23.93 -30.42 -2.98
CA SER A 496 23.82 -31.62 -3.82
C SER A 496 22.71 -32.56 -3.34
N ASP A 497 22.18 -33.37 -4.26
CA ASP A 497 21.16 -34.40 -4.00
C ASP A 497 19.84 -33.86 -3.40
N ALA A 498 19.54 -32.58 -3.62
CA ALA A 498 18.28 -31.98 -3.19
C ALA A 498 17.09 -32.56 -3.97
N SER A 499 16.04 -32.95 -3.24
CA SER A 499 14.77 -33.32 -3.86
C SER A 499 14.03 -32.07 -4.37
N PRO A 500 13.14 -32.19 -5.37
CA PRO A 500 12.29 -31.07 -5.77
C PRO A 500 11.51 -30.50 -4.57
N ALA A 501 11.44 -29.19 -4.48
CA ALA A 501 10.69 -28.52 -3.44
C ALA A 501 9.19 -28.82 -3.60
N PRO A 502 8.42 -28.92 -2.49
CA PRO A 502 6.97 -29.02 -2.57
C PRO A 502 6.39 -27.85 -3.35
N THR A 503 5.63 -28.15 -4.40
CA THR A 503 4.96 -27.14 -5.22
C THR A 503 3.48 -27.01 -4.85
N PRO A 504 2.87 -25.82 -5.04
CA PRO A 504 1.43 -25.68 -4.86
C PRO A 504 0.67 -26.60 -5.81
N GLY A 505 -0.40 -27.22 -5.31
CA GLY A 505 -1.24 -28.11 -6.13
C GLY A 505 -1.95 -27.39 -7.28
N VAL A 506 -2.39 -28.15 -8.29
CA VAL A 506 -3.08 -27.64 -9.49
C VAL A 506 -4.27 -26.74 -9.15
N LEU A 507 -5.04 -27.08 -8.11
CA LEU A 507 -6.19 -26.28 -7.67
C LEU A 507 -5.77 -24.89 -7.15
N ALA A 508 -4.64 -24.79 -6.43
CA ALA A 508 -4.14 -23.52 -5.91
C ALA A 508 -3.69 -22.61 -7.06
N TRP A 509 -2.94 -23.15 -8.01
CA TRP A 509 -2.52 -22.44 -9.22
C TRP A 509 -3.70 -21.97 -10.07
N THR A 510 -4.62 -22.87 -10.42
CA THR A 510 -5.79 -22.52 -11.23
C THR A 510 -6.65 -21.46 -10.55
N SER A 511 -6.85 -21.55 -9.24
CA SER A 511 -7.59 -20.54 -8.46
C SER A 511 -6.89 -19.19 -8.44
N ALA A 512 -5.58 -19.16 -8.17
CA ALA A 512 -4.81 -17.91 -8.09
C ALA A 512 -4.69 -17.20 -9.44
N ILE A 513 -4.44 -17.95 -10.52
CA ILE A 513 -4.41 -17.41 -11.88
C ILE A 513 -5.79 -16.88 -12.26
N THR A 514 -6.86 -17.64 -12.05
CA THR A 514 -8.23 -17.22 -12.37
C THR A 514 -8.60 -15.94 -11.60
N ALA A 515 -8.33 -15.89 -10.30
CA ALA A 515 -8.57 -14.73 -9.47
C ALA A 515 -7.80 -13.49 -9.98
N THR A 516 -6.53 -13.67 -10.33
CA THR A 516 -5.69 -12.59 -10.87
C THR A 516 -6.19 -12.10 -12.23
N LEU A 517 -6.62 -13.00 -13.12
CA LEU A 517 -7.23 -12.64 -14.42
C LEU A 517 -8.55 -11.89 -14.25
N LEU A 518 -9.40 -12.31 -13.32
CA LEU A 518 -10.65 -11.61 -12.98
C LEU A 518 -10.37 -10.20 -12.44
N TRP A 519 -9.33 -10.05 -11.61
CA TRP A 519 -8.89 -8.74 -11.14
C TRP A 519 -8.41 -7.84 -12.28
N PHE A 520 -7.61 -8.37 -13.22
CA PHE A 520 -7.19 -7.63 -14.42
C PHE A 520 -8.39 -7.21 -15.28
N ALA A 521 -9.35 -8.11 -15.51
CA ALA A 521 -10.56 -7.80 -16.26
C ALA A 521 -11.38 -6.69 -15.57
N ALA A 522 -11.48 -6.73 -14.24
CA ALA A 522 -12.15 -5.71 -13.44
C ALA A 522 -11.50 -4.32 -13.60
N LEU A 523 -10.17 -4.26 -13.64
CA LEU A 523 -9.42 -3.01 -13.87
C LEU A 523 -9.78 -2.37 -15.22
N LEU A 524 -9.98 -3.19 -16.26
CA LEU A 524 -10.31 -2.74 -17.62
C LEU A 524 -11.81 -2.43 -17.83
N ALA A 525 -12.69 -2.91 -16.95
CA ALA A 525 -14.13 -2.79 -17.11
C ALA A 525 -14.62 -1.33 -17.14
N GLY A 526 -14.04 -0.45 -16.32
CA GLY A 526 -14.39 0.98 -16.25
C GLY A 526 -14.09 1.72 -17.56
N PRO A 527 -12.83 1.72 -18.04
CA PRO A 527 -12.45 2.27 -19.33
C PRO A 527 -13.27 1.70 -20.49
N ALA A 528 -13.46 0.38 -20.56
CA ALA A 528 -14.23 -0.27 -21.62
C ALA A 528 -15.69 0.23 -21.65
N ALA A 529 -16.37 0.27 -20.49
CA ALA A 529 -17.73 0.78 -20.39
C ALA A 529 -17.84 2.26 -20.77
N TRP A 530 -16.81 3.08 -20.47
CA TRP A 530 -16.77 4.48 -20.88
C TRP A 530 -16.61 4.64 -22.39
N ILE A 531 -15.71 3.87 -23.02
CA ILE A 531 -15.51 3.85 -24.48
C ILE A 531 -16.81 3.44 -25.17
N GLN A 532 -17.43 2.34 -24.76
CA GLN A 532 -18.71 1.86 -25.31
C GLN A 532 -19.81 2.93 -25.25
N ARG A 533 -19.95 3.61 -24.10
CA ARG A 533 -20.92 4.71 -23.95
C ARG A 533 -20.63 5.88 -24.88
N ARG A 534 -19.36 6.21 -25.13
CA ARG A 534 -18.99 7.29 -26.06
C ARG A 534 -19.30 6.90 -27.50
N VAL A 535 -18.90 5.70 -27.92
CA VAL A 535 -19.16 5.17 -29.26
C VAL A 535 -20.66 5.13 -29.56
N ALA A 536 -21.47 4.65 -28.61
CA ALA A 536 -22.93 4.61 -28.75
C ALA A 536 -23.54 6.02 -28.92
N LYS A 537 -23.04 7.03 -28.17
CA LYS A 537 -23.51 8.42 -28.28
C LYS A 537 -23.13 9.09 -29.61
N THR A 538 -21.99 8.72 -30.20
CA THR A 538 -21.60 9.21 -31.53
C THR A 538 -22.40 8.55 -32.64
N ALA A 539 -22.74 7.26 -32.51
CA ALA A 539 -23.57 6.54 -33.46
C ALA A 539 -25.05 6.98 -33.44
N SER A 540 -25.53 7.49 -32.31
CA SER A 540 -26.93 7.94 -32.16
C SER A 540 -27.19 9.40 -32.52
N LYS A 541 -26.22 10.14 -33.07
CA LYS A 541 -26.48 11.49 -33.63
C LYS A 541 -27.03 11.32 -35.05
N PRO A 542 -28.29 11.72 -35.34
CA PRO A 542 -28.81 11.71 -36.70
C PRO A 542 -27.98 12.67 -37.57
N SER A 543 -27.70 12.29 -38.81
CA SER A 543 -27.16 13.20 -39.82
C SER A 543 -28.20 14.31 -40.06
N ALA A 544 -27.86 15.55 -39.71
CA ALA A 544 -28.63 16.72 -40.15
C ALA A 544 -28.21 17.06 -41.58
N VAL A 545 -28.78 16.33 -42.55
CA VAL A 545 -28.73 16.48 -44.01
C VAL A 545 -29.96 15.66 -44.48
N ASP A 546 -31.04 16.14 -45.09
CA ASP A 546 -31.39 17.37 -45.81
C ASP A 546 -32.88 17.66 -45.54
N ASP A 547 -33.26 18.93 -45.34
CA ASP A 547 -34.60 19.45 -45.63
C ASP A 547 -34.43 20.91 -46.09
N HIS A 548 -34.12 21.07 -47.37
CA HIS A 548 -34.33 22.29 -48.14
C HIS A 548 -35.14 21.92 -49.39
N GLU A 549 -36.46 21.94 -49.26
CA GLU A 549 -37.38 22.33 -50.34
C GLU A 549 -37.67 23.83 -50.25
#